data_AF-A0AA36GUG8-F1
#
_entry.id   AF-A0AA36GUG8-F1
#
_cell.length_a   1.000
_cell.length_b   1.000
_cell.length_c   1.000
_cell.angle_alpha   90.00
_cell.angle_beta   90.00
_cell.angle_gamma   90.00
#
_symmetry.space_group_name_H-M   'P 1'
#
loop_
_entity.id
_entity.type
_entity.pdbx_description
1 polymer ?
#
loop_
_entity_poly.entity_id
_entity_poly.type
_entity_poly.pdbx_seq_one_letter_code
_entity_poly.pdbx_strand_id
1 'polypeptide(L)'
;MLRFHKFTVGSGWISEYGNPDDPEDFDFIYKYSPLHNIRYPKHGQWLSTLMKTGDHDDRVVPSHTLKYAATRIIIRSEILGGM
;
A
#
# COMPACT_ATOMS: atom_id res chain seq x y z
N MET A 1 -4.22 -2.09 1.53
CA MET A 1 -5.56 -2.28 2.09
C MET A 1 -5.93 -3.75 2.28
N LEU A 2 -5.58 -4.68 1.40
CA LEU A 2 -6.01 -6.09 1.51
C LEU A 2 -5.60 -6.89 2.77
N ARG A 3 -4.84 -6.30 3.70
CA ARG A 3 -4.32 -6.98 4.91
C ARG A 3 -4.30 -6.10 6.15
N PHE A 4 -4.87 -4.88 6.12
CA PHE A 4 -4.78 -3.97 7.28
C PHE A 4 -5.39 -4.62 8.53
N HIS A 5 -6.48 -5.38 8.35
CA HIS A 5 -7.24 -6.04 9.39
C HIS A 5 -6.52 -7.19 10.09
N LYS A 6 -5.38 -7.64 9.54
CA LYS A 6 -4.59 -8.74 10.09
C LYS A 6 -3.56 -8.30 11.14
N PHE A 7 -3.44 -7.01 11.43
CA PHE A 7 -2.40 -6.47 12.30
C PHE A 7 -2.99 -5.59 13.41
N THR A 8 -2.53 -5.84 14.65
CA THR A 8 -2.84 -5.07 15.87
C THR A 8 -4.32 -4.67 15.99
N VAL A 9 -4.63 -3.37 16.00
CA VAL A 9 -5.98 -2.81 16.11
C VAL A 9 -6.66 -2.61 14.75
N GLY A 10 -6.02 -3.02 13.65
CA GLY A 10 -6.48 -2.78 12.29
C GLY A 10 -7.84 -3.41 11.98
N SER A 11 -8.24 -4.50 12.65
CA SER A 11 -9.58 -5.07 12.51
C SER A 11 -10.69 -4.08 12.91
N GLY A 12 -10.39 -3.13 13.80
CA GLY A 12 -11.31 -2.07 14.21
C GLY A 12 -11.67 -1.08 13.10
N TRP A 13 -10.97 -1.09 11.96
CA TRP A 13 -11.27 -0.22 10.82
C TRP A 13 -12.10 -0.91 9.72
N ILE A 14 -12.49 -2.18 9.92
CA ILE A 14 -13.33 -2.90 8.96
C ILE A 14 -14.66 -2.16 8.72
N SER A 15 -15.26 -1.56 9.75
CA SER A 15 -16.52 -0.83 9.61
C SER A 15 -16.45 0.37 8.66
N GLU A 16 -15.26 0.93 8.46
CA GLU A 16 -15.03 2.08 7.58
C GLU A 16 -14.54 1.65 6.20
N TYR A 17 -13.58 0.71 6.15
CA TYR A 17 -12.88 0.35 4.91
C TYR A 17 -13.42 -0.90 4.23
N GLY A 18 -14.32 -1.64 4.87
CA GLY A 18 -14.75 -2.98 4.46
C GLY A 18 -13.82 -4.09 4.96
N ASN A 19 -14.26 -5.34 4.83
CA ASN A 19 -13.53 -6.54 5.19
C ASN A 19 -12.83 -7.14 3.97
N PRO A 20 -11.49 -7.10 3.86
CA PRO A 20 -10.79 -7.67 2.71
C PRO A 20 -10.90 -9.20 2.55
N ASP A 21 -11.40 -9.92 3.55
CA ASP A 21 -11.69 -11.36 3.41
C ASP A 21 -13.08 -11.63 2.82
N ASP A 22 -13.94 -10.60 2.73
CA ASP A 22 -15.23 -10.68 2.05
C ASP A 22 -15.05 -10.38 0.56
N PRO A 23 -15.48 -11.27 -0.36
CA PRO A 23 -15.37 -11.05 -1.80
C PRO A 23 -16.07 -9.77 -2.30
N GLU A 24 -17.21 -9.39 -1.71
CA GLU A 24 -17.94 -8.19 -2.14
C GLU A 24 -17.15 -6.93 -1.82
N ASP A 25 -16.52 -6.91 -0.63
CA ASP A 25 -15.70 -5.79 -0.20
C ASP A 25 -14.34 -5.75 -0.90
N PHE A 26 -13.75 -6.93 -1.12
CA PHE A 26 -12.44 -7.07 -1.77
C PHE A 26 -12.37 -6.30 -3.09
N ASP A 27 -13.43 -6.39 -3.92
CA ASP A 27 -13.46 -5.79 -5.24
C ASP A 27 -13.30 -4.27 -5.23
N PHE A 28 -13.95 -3.57 -4.30
CA PHE A 28 -13.76 -2.12 -4.18
C PHE A 28 -12.47 -1.78 -3.45
N ILE A 29 -12.07 -2.55 -2.43
CA ILE A 29 -10.82 -2.34 -1.68
C ILE A 29 -9.60 -2.48 -2.58
N TYR A 30 -9.60 -3.47 -3.46
CA TYR A 30 -8.51 -3.72 -4.40
C TYR A 30 -8.28 -2.54 -5.33
N LYS A 31 -9.36 -1.94 -5.85
CA LYS A 31 -9.30 -0.84 -6.82
C LYS A 31 -8.57 0.40 -6.30
N TYR A 32 -8.69 0.72 -5.01
CA TYR A 32 -8.04 1.91 -4.43
C TYR A 32 -6.81 1.60 -3.57
N SER A 33 -6.54 0.32 -3.25
CA SER A 33 -5.44 -0.04 -2.37
C SER A 33 -4.09 0.50 -2.87
N PRO A 34 -3.41 1.43 -2.16
CA PRO A 34 -2.23 2.11 -2.69
C PRO A 34 -1.13 1.15 -3.12
N LEU A 35 -0.83 0.15 -2.27
CA LEU A 35 0.20 -0.86 -2.55
C LEU A 35 -0.04 -1.65 -3.84
N HIS A 36 -1.29 -1.90 -4.21
CA HIS A 36 -1.64 -2.72 -5.38
C HIS A 36 -1.90 -1.89 -6.65
N ASN A 37 -1.88 -0.56 -6.52
CA ASN A 37 -2.16 0.38 -7.61
C ASN A 37 -0.99 1.34 -7.88
N ILE A 38 0.22 1.00 -7.45
CA ILE A 38 1.41 1.75 -7.82
C ILE A 38 1.65 1.56 -9.31
N ARG A 39 1.61 2.65 -10.07
CA ARG A 39 1.89 2.65 -11.51
C ARG A 39 2.90 3.74 -11.81
N TYR A 40 3.94 3.41 -12.57
CA TYR A 40 4.84 4.43 -13.07
C TYR A 40 4.13 5.28 -14.12
N PRO A 41 4.27 6.61 -14.11
CA PRO A 41 3.60 7.45 -15.08
C PRO A 41 4.14 7.20 -16.49
N LYS A 42 3.25 7.24 -17.49
CA LYS A 42 3.63 7.10 -18.91
C LYS A 42 4.57 8.22 -19.38
N HIS A 43 4.44 9.40 -18.78
CA HIS A 43 5.25 10.58 -19.07
C HIS A 43 5.73 11.20 -17.75
N GLY A 44 7.00 11.59 -17.71
CA GLY A 44 7.61 12.18 -16.53
C GLY A 44 8.00 11.15 -15.47
N GLN A 45 7.84 11.52 -14.21
CA GLN A 45 8.26 10.74 -13.03
C GLN A 45 7.22 10.85 -11.93
N TRP A 46 7.29 9.97 -10.93
CA TRP A 46 6.54 10.22 -9.70
C TRP A 46 7.02 11.51 -9.03
N LEU A 47 6.09 12.18 -8.35
CA LEU A 47 6.43 13.28 -7.45
C LEU A 47 7.36 12.79 -6.34
N SER A 48 8.28 13.66 -5.93
CA SER A 48 9.11 13.48 -4.74
C SER A 48 8.20 13.18 -3.55
N THR A 49 8.36 11.99 -2.96
CA THR A 49 7.49 11.51 -1.89
C THR A 49 8.34 11.15 -0.67
N LEU A 50 8.11 11.84 0.44
CA LEU A 50 8.64 11.46 1.75
C LEU A 50 7.64 10.55 2.44
N MET A 51 8.11 9.41 2.95
CA MET A 51 7.31 8.47 3.72
C MET A 51 7.91 8.35 5.12
N LYS A 52 7.09 8.48 6.16
CA LYS A 52 7.52 8.46 7.56
C LYS A 52 6.69 7.45 8.36
N THR A 53 7.36 6.64 9.17
CA THR A 53 6.75 5.70 10.12
C THR A 53 7.73 5.51 11.29
N GLY A 54 7.26 5.11 12.46
CA GLY A 54 8.10 4.76 13.62
C GLY A 54 8.25 3.24 13.72
N ASP A 55 9.40 2.73 14.11
CA ASP A 55 9.68 1.28 14.16
C ASP A 55 8.80 0.50 15.16
N HIS A 56 8.28 1.18 16.19
CA HIS A 56 7.37 0.62 17.22
C HIS A 56 5.94 1.19 17.14
N ASP A 57 5.49 1.69 15.98
CA ASP A 57 4.08 2.08 15.81
C ASP A 57 3.17 0.84 15.89
N ASP A 58 2.44 0.73 16.99
CA ASP A 58 1.54 -0.38 17.31
C ASP A 58 0.11 -0.16 16.81
N ARG A 59 -0.21 1.04 16.30
CA ARG A 59 -1.50 1.38 15.72
C ARG A 59 -1.53 1.10 14.24
N VAL A 60 -0.61 1.69 13.47
CA VAL A 60 -0.45 1.47 12.03
C VAL A 60 0.92 0.87 11.79
N VAL A 61 0.96 -0.46 11.66
CA VAL A 61 2.23 -1.18 11.60
C VAL A 61 3.16 -0.65 10.48
N PRO A 62 4.48 -0.52 10.73
CA PRO A 62 5.41 0.10 9.77
C PRO A 62 5.50 -0.62 8.43
N SER A 63 5.12 -1.89 8.40
CA SER A 63 5.09 -2.71 7.19
C SER A 63 4.23 -2.10 6.06
N HIS A 64 3.21 -1.29 6.37
CA HIS A 64 2.44 -0.56 5.36
C HIS A 64 3.33 0.38 4.54
N THR A 65 4.10 1.21 5.25
CA THR A 65 5.04 2.16 4.64
C THR A 65 6.18 1.44 3.94
N LEU A 66 6.80 0.46 4.61
CA LEU A 66 7.97 -0.24 4.06
C LEU A 66 7.65 -1.00 2.77
N LYS A 67 6.50 -1.70 2.72
CA LYS A 67 6.07 -2.40 1.50
C LYS A 67 5.77 -1.42 0.37
N TYR A 68 5.10 -0.31 0.66
CA TYR A 68 4.79 0.70 -0.36
C TYR A 68 6.08 1.34 -0.93
N ALA A 69 7.05 1.64 -0.06
CA ALA A 69 8.36 2.15 -0.48
C ALA A 69 9.12 1.14 -1.35
N ALA A 70 9.20 -0.11 -0.91
CA ALA A 70 9.88 -1.18 -1.64
C ALA A 70 9.26 -1.40 -3.04
N THR A 71 7.93 -1.50 -3.13
CA THR A 71 7.25 -1.68 -4.42
C THR A 71 7.49 -0.50 -5.37
N ARG A 72 7.50 0.74 -4.87
CA ARG A 72 7.86 1.91 -5.70
C ARG A 72 9.29 1.82 -6.23
N ILE A 73 10.25 1.45 -5.38
CA ILE A 73 11.66 1.31 -5.78
C ILE A 73 11.80 0.23 -6.86
N ILE A 74 11.17 -0.93 -6.67
CA ILE A 74 11.21 -2.06 -7.61
C ILE A 74 10.61 -1.65 -8.96
N ILE A 75 9.39 -1.11 -8.98
CA ILE A 75 8.73 -0.70 -10.24
C ILE A 75 9.59 0.33 -11.01
N ARG A 76 10.19 1.31 -10.32
CA ARG A 76 11.10 2.26 -10.96
C ARG A 76 12.34 1.57 -11.53
N SER A 77 12.92 0.63 -10.79
CA SER A 77 14.11 -0.12 -11.22
C SER A 77 13.82 -0.98 -12.45
N GLU A 78 12.67 -1.65 -12.49
CA GLU A 78 12.26 -2.49 -13.63
C GLU A 78 12.06 -1.67 -14.90
N ILE A 79 11.46 -0.48 -14.79
CA ILE A 79 11.16 0.38 -15.92
C ILE A 79 12.38 1.12 -16.45
N LEU A 80 13.29 1.57 -15.56
CA LEU A 80 14.46 2.36 -15.95
C LEU A 80 15.73 1.52 -16.14
N GLY A 81 15.80 0.32 -15.56
CA GLY A 81 16.95 -0.60 -15.62
C GLY A 81 16.88 -1.63 -16.74
N GLY A 82 15.81 -1.63 -17.55
CA GLY A 82 15.67 -2.47 -18.74
C GLY A 82 16.24 -1.87 -20.04
N MET A 83 17.17 -0.91 -19.95
CA MET A 83 17.96 -0.38 -21.09
C MET A 83 19.37 -0.93 -21.07
#